data_AF-A0A4V3UAJ1-F1
#
_entry.id   AF-A0A4V3UAJ1-F1
#
_cell.length_a   1.000
_cell.length_b   1.000
_cell.length_c   1.000
_cell.angle_alpha   90.00
_cell.angle_beta   90.00
_cell.angle_gamma   90.00
#
_symmetry.space_group_name_H-M   'P 1'
#
loop_
_entity.id
_entity.type
_entity.pdbx_description
1 polymer ?
#
loop_
_entity_poly.entity_id
_entity_poly.type
_entity_poly.pdbx_seq_one_letter_code
_entity_poly.pdbx_strand_id
1 'polypeptide(L)'
;MLELRPSCEHCNKDLPPDSLDARICSYECTFCAVCVDEVLVNVCPNCGGGFVQRPVRPARNWKNNNYLGKDPATTRVTHRPVDPEAHARFAAAIRDLPPHVR
;
A
#
# COMPACT_ATOMS: atom_id res chain seq x y z
N MET A 1 -15.10 -3.55 1.02
CA MET A 1 -14.14 -4.35 0.22
C MET A 1 -12.94 -3.46 -0.05
N LEU A 2 -11.71 -3.99 -0.08
CA LEU A 2 -10.50 -3.18 -0.34
C LEU A 2 -10.69 -2.24 -1.53
N GLU A 3 -10.28 -0.98 -1.43
CA GLU A 3 -10.48 0.00 -2.50
C GLU A 3 -9.59 -0.28 -3.72
N LEU A 4 -8.43 -0.94 -3.50
CA LEU A 4 -7.39 -1.18 -4.50
C LEU A 4 -6.90 0.12 -5.15
N ARG A 5 -6.33 1.01 -4.34
CA ARG A 5 -5.87 2.33 -4.78
C ARG A 5 -4.93 2.25 -6.00
N PRO A 6 -5.14 3.08 -7.03
CA PRO A 6 -4.53 2.88 -8.33
C PRO A 6 -3.09 3.38 -8.43
N SER A 7 -2.55 4.05 -7.41
CA SER A 7 -1.20 4.60 -7.45
C SER A 7 -0.49 4.59 -6.09
N CYS A 8 0.83 4.72 -6.12
CA CYS A 8 1.67 4.89 -4.95
C CYS A 8 1.43 6.26 -4.31
N GLU A 9 1.13 6.29 -3.02
CA GLU A 9 0.84 7.56 -2.33
C GLU A 9 2.06 8.49 -2.27
N HIS A 10 3.30 7.99 -2.38
CA HIS A 10 4.52 8.82 -2.38
C HIS A 10 4.92 9.29 -3.78
N CYS A 11 5.27 8.37 -4.69
CA CYS A 11 5.83 8.69 -6.00
C CYS A 11 4.81 8.73 -7.15
N ASN A 12 3.53 8.50 -6.86
CA ASN A 12 2.44 8.42 -7.83
C ASN A 12 2.60 7.36 -8.94
N LYS A 13 3.51 6.39 -8.79
CA LYS A 13 3.62 5.25 -9.71
C LYS A 13 2.28 4.51 -9.81
N ASP A 14 1.88 4.12 -11.02
CA ASP A 14 0.69 3.31 -11.24
C ASP A 14 0.79 1.93 -10.58
N LEU A 15 -0.25 1.57 -9.85
CA LEU A 15 -0.42 0.31 -9.13
C LEU A 15 -1.80 -0.27 -9.48
N PRO A 16 -1.99 -0.73 -10.74
CA PRO A 16 -3.25 -1.31 -11.19
C PRO A 16 -3.67 -2.50 -10.31
N PRO A 17 -4.95 -2.93 -10.32
CA PRO A 17 -5.50 -3.89 -9.37
C PRO A 17 -4.77 -5.24 -9.30
N ASP A 18 -4.07 -5.62 -10.37
CA ASP A 18 -3.25 -6.81 -10.55
C ASP A 18 -1.74 -6.58 -10.32
N SER A 19 -1.34 -5.36 -9.93
CA SER A 19 0.05 -5.01 -9.68
C SER A 19 0.64 -5.84 -8.53
N LEU A 20 1.73 -6.54 -8.85
CA LEU A 20 2.55 -7.27 -7.88
C LEU A 20 3.47 -6.34 -7.05
N ASP A 21 3.62 -5.10 -7.50
CA ASP A 21 4.47 -4.09 -6.88
C ASP A 21 3.74 -3.33 -5.76
N ALA A 22 2.41 -3.43 -5.71
CA ALA A 22 1.62 -2.76 -4.69
C ALA A 22 1.89 -3.35 -3.29
N ARG A 23 2.15 -2.47 -2.34
CA ARG A 23 2.26 -2.76 -0.91
C ARG A 23 1.14 -2.03 -0.17
N ILE A 24 0.55 -2.69 0.83
CA ILE A 24 -0.60 -2.19 1.57
C ILE A 24 -0.43 -2.42 3.07
N CYS A 25 -0.92 -1.49 3.89
CA CYS A 25 -1.07 -1.67 5.34
C CYS A 25 -2.55 -1.93 5.71
N SER A 26 -2.85 -2.16 6.99
CA SER A 26 -4.23 -2.42 7.46
C SER A 26 -5.21 -1.27 7.25
N TYR A 27 -4.73 -0.04 7.06
CA TYR A 27 -5.53 1.16 6.77
C TYR A 27 -5.58 1.50 5.27
N GLU A 28 -5.17 0.56 4.42
CA GLU A 28 -5.14 0.69 2.96
C GLU A 28 -4.21 1.79 2.42
N CYS A 29 -3.25 2.27 3.21
CA CYS A 29 -2.18 3.10 2.67
C CYS A 29 -1.40 2.29 1.63
N THR A 30 -1.32 2.80 0.40
CA THR A 30 -0.78 2.05 -0.74
C THR A 30 0.50 2.69 -1.27
N PHE A 31 1.58 1.91 -1.35
CA PHE A 31 2.87 2.34 -1.88
C PHE A 31 3.45 1.28 -2.81
N CYS A 32 4.39 1.64 -3.69
CA CYS A 32 5.14 0.65 -4.47
C CYS A 32 6.23 -0.01 -3.60
N ALA A 33 6.76 -1.17 -4.01
CA ALA A 33 7.79 -1.86 -3.25
C ALA A 33 9.04 -0.99 -3.04
N VAL A 34 9.47 -0.27 -4.08
CA VAL A 34 10.62 0.65 -4.01
C VAL A 34 10.43 1.70 -2.90
N CYS A 35 9.28 2.37 -2.82
CA CYS A 35 9.03 3.33 -1.76
C CYS A 35 8.96 2.66 -0.38
N VAL A 36 8.39 1.47 -0.28
CA VAL A 36 8.34 0.73 0.99
C VAL A 36 9.74 0.36 1.48
N ASP A 37 10.61 -0.08 0.58
CA ASP A 37 11.93 -0.60 0.92
C ASP A 37 12.94 0.53 1.14
N GLU A 38 12.93 1.57 0.28
CA GLU A 38 13.97 2.60 0.26
C GLU A 38 13.56 3.88 1.01
N VAL A 39 12.31 4.31 0.92
CA VAL A 39 11.84 5.58 1.51
C VAL A 39 11.23 5.35 2.89
N LEU A 40 10.40 4.31 3.02
CA LEU A 40 9.59 4.07 4.21
C LEU A 40 10.21 3.07 5.17
N VAL A 41 11.20 2.30 4.73
CA VAL A 41 11.89 1.23 5.48
C VAL A 41 10.92 0.31 6.23
N ASN A 42 9.87 -0.12 5.52
CA ASN A 42 8.77 -0.93 6.03
C ASN A 42 8.07 -0.34 7.28
N VAL A 43 8.00 0.99 7.40
CA VAL A 43 7.23 1.72 8.41
C VAL A 43 6.21 2.60 7.71
N CYS A 44 4.92 2.37 7.97
CA CYS A 44 3.85 3.19 7.40
C CYS A 44 3.93 4.62 7.96
N PRO A 45 3.96 5.66 7.11
CA PRO A 45 4.07 7.05 7.54
C PRO A 45 2.82 7.54 8.29
N ASN A 46 1.69 6.83 8.16
CA ASN A 46 0.42 7.22 8.77
C ASN A 46 0.10 6.45 10.07
N CYS A 47 0.54 5.20 10.20
CA CYS A 47 0.20 4.35 11.36
C CYS A 47 1.37 3.65 12.04
N GLY A 48 2.60 3.73 11.52
CA GLY A 48 3.77 3.04 12.07
C GLY A 48 3.85 1.53 11.81
N GLY A 49 2.75 0.89 11.40
CA GLY A 49 2.70 -0.52 11.05
C GLY A 49 3.55 -0.89 9.82
N GLY A 50 3.69 -2.19 9.57
CA GLY A 50 4.40 -2.69 8.38
C GLY A 50 3.53 -2.76 7.12
N PHE A 51 4.15 -3.20 6.03
CA PHE A 51 3.51 -3.43 4.75
C PHE A 51 3.60 -4.90 4.33
N VAL A 52 2.61 -5.33 3.56
CA VAL A 52 2.61 -6.62 2.85
C VAL A 52 2.24 -6.39 1.39
N GLN A 53 2.47 -7.39 0.53
CA GLN A 53 1.97 -7.35 -0.84
C GLN A 53 0.44 -7.20 -0.84
N ARG A 54 -0.08 -6.26 -1.64
CA ARG A 54 -1.52 -6.06 -1.76
C ARG A 54 -2.17 -7.29 -2.41
N PRO A 55 -3.22 -7.87 -1.80
CA PRO A 55 -3.96 -8.94 -2.44
C PRO A 55 -4.56 -8.50 -3.78
N VAL A 56 -4.45 -9.36 -4.79
CA VAL A 56 -5.02 -9.13 -6.12
C VAL A 56 -6.47 -9.60 -6.15
N ARG A 57 -7.39 -8.71 -6.56
CA ARG A 57 -8.78 -9.10 -6.82
C ARG A 57 -8.85 -9.83 -8.18
N PRO A 58 -9.53 -10.99 -8.26
CA PRO A 58 -9.63 -11.71 -9.52
C PRO A 58 -10.23 -10.87 -10.66
N ALA A 59 -9.67 -11.01 -11.85
CA ALA A 59 -10.19 -10.37 -13.07
C ALA A 59 -11.42 -11.09 -13.65
N ARG A 60 -11.65 -12.35 -13.26
CA ARG A 60 -12.75 -13.19 -13.74
C ARG A 60 -13.60 -13.68 -12.57
N ASN A 61 -14.89 -13.87 -12.81
CA ASN A 61 -15.80 -14.43 -11.82
C ASN A 61 -15.56 -15.93 -11.65
N TRP A 62 -14.73 -16.30 -10.68
CA TRP A 62 -14.50 -17.69 -10.32
C TRP A 62 -15.52 -18.23 -9.32
N LYS A 63 -16.05 -17.37 -8.44
CA LYS A 63 -16.97 -17.76 -7.37
C LYS A 63 -17.81 -16.57 -6.93
N ASN A 64 -19.12 -16.77 -6.83
CA ASN A 64 -20.09 -15.86 -6.19
C ASN A 64 -20.05 -14.39 -6.67
N ASN A 65 -19.63 -14.11 -7.91
CA ASN A 65 -19.45 -12.74 -8.42
C ASN A 65 -18.41 -11.89 -7.67
N ASN A 66 -17.46 -12.51 -6.97
CA ASN A 66 -16.39 -11.79 -6.26
C ASN A 66 -15.20 -11.51 -7.19
N TYR A 67 -15.32 -10.50 -8.06
CA TYR A 67 -14.31 -10.17 -9.08
C TYR A 67 -14.40 -8.71 -9.54
N LEU A 68 -13.40 -8.23 -10.28
CA LEU A 68 -13.29 -6.83 -10.70
C LEU A 68 -14.48 -6.30 -11.53
N GLY A 69 -15.19 -7.15 -12.29
CA GLY A 69 -16.34 -6.69 -13.07
C GLY A 69 -17.58 -6.39 -12.22
N LYS A 70 -17.72 -7.01 -11.04
CA LYS A 70 -18.80 -6.71 -10.09
C LYS A 70 -18.36 -5.69 -9.04
N ASP A 71 -17.14 -5.85 -8.53
CA ASP A 71 -16.54 -5.02 -7.51
C ASP A 71 -15.27 -4.36 -8.07
N PRO A 72 -15.41 -3.24 -8.82
CA PRO A 72 -14.28 -2.59 -9.45
C PRO A 72 -13.30 -2.00 -8.43
N ALA A 73 -12.04 -1.86 -8.85
CA ALA A 73 -11.08 -1.06 -8.12
C ALA A 73 -11.44 0.42 -8.20
N THR A 74 -11.05 1.19 -7.20
CA THR A 74 -11.23 2.64 -7.22
C THR A 74 -10.37 3.27 -8.31
N THR A 75 -10.91 4.29 -8.97
CA THR A 75 -10.16 5.15 -9.91
C THR A 75 -9.61 6.40 -9.21
N ARG A 76 -9.94 6.60 -7.93
CA ARG A 76 -9.49 7.75 -7.16
C ARG A 76 -8.01 7.62 -6.81
N VAL A 77 -7.19 8.47 -7.43
CA VAL A 77 -5.79 8.65 -7.07
C VAL A 77 -5.69 9.31 -5.70
N THR A 78 -4.85 8.74 -4.83
CA THR A 78 -4.41 9.36 -3.59
C THR A 78 -2.93 9.58 -3.72
N HIS A 79 -2.51 10.82 -3.96
CA HIS A 79 -1.10 11.19 -4.03
C HIS A 79 -0.81 12.15 -2.89
N ARG A 80 -0.06 11.67 -1.90
CA ARG A 80 0.31 12.38 -0.67
C ARG A 80 1.78 12.09 -0.36
N PRO A 81 2.70 12.76 -1.09
CA PRO A 81 4.14 12.58 -0.89
C PRO A 81 4.54 12.71 0.57
N VAL A 82 5.21 11.67 1.06
CA VAL A 82 5.87 11.67 2.37
C VAL A 82 7.09 12.59 2.32
N ASP A 83 7.28 13.40 3.36
CA ASP A 83 8.55 14.06 3.66
C ASP A 83 9.55 13.00 4.17
N PRO A 84 10.60 12.67 3.38
CA PRO A 84 11.51 11.58 3.74
C PRO A 84 12.30 11.85 5.02
N GLU A 85 12.63 13.11 5.31
CA GLU A 85 13.44 13.44 6.48
C GLU A 85 12.61 13.35 7.76
N ALA A 86 11.40 13.91 7.74
CA ALA A 86 10.46 13.78 8.85
C ALA A 86 10.08 12.31 9.11
N HIS A 87 9.85 11.54 8.04
CA HIS A 87 9.55 10.11 8.18
C HIS A 87 10.74 9.32 8.70
N ALA A 88 11.96 9.59 8.23
CA ALA A 88 13.17 8.93 8.73
C ALA A 88 13.34 9.14 10.25
N ARG A 89 13.07 10.36 10.74
CA ARG A 89 13.09 10.67 12.19
C ARG A 89 12.05 9.86 12.96
N PHE A 90 10.82 9.75 12.45
CA PHE A 90 9.77 8.93 13.06
C PHE A 90 10.11 7.44 13.03
N ALA A 91 10.50 6.92 11.86
CA ALA A 91 10.80 5.51 11.63
C ALA A 91 12.01 5.03 12.45
N ALA A 92 13.00 5.88 12.72
CA ALA A 92 14.16 5.54 13.53
C ALA A 92 13.80 4.99 14.92
N ALA A 93 12.65 5.40 15.49
CA ALA A 93 12.21 4.93 16.80
C ALA A 93 11.61 3.51 16.79
N ILE A 94 11.12 3.03 15.64
CA ILE A 94 10.27 1.82 15.58
C ILE A 94 10.63 0.83 14.46
N ARG A 95 11.49 1.19 13.51
CA ARG A 95 11.80 0.36 12.33
C ARG A 95 12.41 -1.00 12.69
N ASP A 96 13.17 -1.06 13.78
CA ASP A 96 13.85 -2.27 14.25
C ASP A 96 12.91 -3.20 15.04
N LEU A 97 11.74 -2.70 15.45
CA LEU A 97 10.69 -3.56 15.98
C LEU A 97 10.01 -4.29 14.82
N PRO A 98 9.73 -5.60 14.93
CA PRO A 98 8.98 -6.28 13.90
C PRO A 98 7.53 -5.73 13.79
N PRO A 99 6.91 -5.70 12.60
CA PRO A 99 5.59 -5.07 12.43
C PRO A 99 4.47 -5.57 13.35
N HIS A 100 4.54 -6.80 13.86
CA HIS A 100 3.50 -7.37 14.73
C HIS A 100 3.60 -6.93 16.21
N VAL A 101 4.63 -6.16 16.57
CA VAL A 101 4.79 -5.59 17.93
C VAL A 101 4.76 -4.05 17.96
N ARG A 102 4.53 -3.42 16.79
CA ARG A 102 4.38 -1.97 16.66
C ARG A 102 2.93 -1.54 16.85
#